data_AF-A0A3C0IUQ9-F1
#
_entry.id   AF-A0A3C0IUQ9-F1
#
_cell.length_a   1.000
_cell.length_b   1.000
_cell.length_c   1.000
_cell.angle_alpha   90.00
_cell.angle_beta   90.00
_cell.angle_gamma   90.00
#
_symmetry.space_group_name_H-M   'P 1'
#
loop_
_entity.id
_entity.type
_entity.pdbx_description
1 polymer ?
#
loop_
_entity_poly.entity_id
_entity_poly.type
_entity_poly.pdbx_seq_one_letter_code
_entity_poly.pdbx_strand_id
1 'polypeptide(L)'
;MKKLLSIRYSEWAFNVALLSLRLVFGIVMMVDHGIPKMMKFADLQSKFYDFLGLGGKWSLMLVIFSEVFCSLFLALGLFTRFALIPLIITML
;
A
#
# COMPACT_ATOMS: atom_id res chain seq x y z
N MET A 1 1.15 -29.55 25.78
CA MET A 1 1.91 -28.32 25.50
C MET A 1 2.98 -28.45 24.40
N LYS A 2 3.45 -29.66 24.02
CA LYS A 2 4.46 -29.85 22.95
C LYS A 2 4.02 -29.50 21.52
N LYS A 3 2.70 -29.43 21.25
CA LYS A 3 2.16 -29.12 19.91
C LYS A 3 2.22 -27.63 19.53
N LEU A 4 2.35 -26.72 20.50
CA LEU A 4 2.44 -25.27 20.24
C LEU A 4 3.84 -24.84 19.77
N LEU A 5 4.86 -25.67 19.99
CA LEU A 5 6.24 -25.44 19.56
C LEU A 5 6.64 -26.28 18.33
N SER A 6 5.67 -26.96 17.70
CA SER A 6 5.95 -27.73 16.49
C SER A 6 5.91 -26.80 15.28
N ILE A 7 7.08 -26.47 14.75
CA ILE A 7 7.29 -25.66 13.52
C ILE A 7 7.02 -26.50 12.26
N ARG A 8 6.19 -27.56 12.34
CA ARG A 8 5.77 -28.30 11.15
C ARG A 8 4.73 -27.47 10.40
N TYR A 9 5.21 -26.59 9.53
CA TYR A 9 4.38 -25.91 8.55
C TYR A 9 4.27 -26.75 7.28
N SER A 10 3.10 -26.69 6.66
CA SER A 10 2.95 -27.13 5.27
C SER A 10 3.47 -26.01 4.37
N GLU A 11 4.42 -26.32 3.49
CA GLU A 11 4.94 -25.40 2.46
C GLU A 11 3.80 -24.67 1.74
N TRP A 12 2.71 -25.39 1.45
CA TRP A 12 1.55 -24.84 0.76
C TRP A 12 0.78 -23.83 1.62
N ALA A 13 0.54 -24.15 2.90
CA ALA A 13 -0.16 -23.25 3.82
C ALA A 13 0.64 -21.96 4.06
N PHE A 14 1.97 -22.05 4.13
CA PHE A 14 2.85 -20.89 4.28
C PHE A 14 2.78 -19.98 3.05
N ASN A 15 2.87 -20.54 1.84
CA ASN A 15 2.77 -19.77 0.60
C ASN A 15 1.39 -19.10 0.43
N VAL A 16 0.31 -19.81 0.77
CA VAL A 16 -1.06 -19.26 0.71
C VAL A 16 -1.25 -18.15 1.74
N ALA A 17 -0.73 -18.30 2.96
CA ALA A 17 -0.78 -17.26 3.98
C ALA A 17 -0.01 -15.99 3.57
N LEU A 18 1.16 -16.14 2.94
CA LEU A 18 1.91 -15.00 2.42
C LEU A 18 1.20 -14.31 1.23
N LEU A 19 0.57 -15.09 0.35
CA LEU A 19 -0.22 -14.55 -0.76
C LEU A 19 -1.45 -13.78 -0.24
N SER A 20 -2.17 -14.34 0.73
CA SER A 20 -3.35 -13.70 1.31
C SER A 20 -2.96 -12.42 2.05
N LEU A 21 -1.87 -12.44 2.83
CA LEU A 21 -1.33 -11.25 3.48
C LEU A 21 -1.07 -10.13 2.45
N ARG A 22 -0.41 -10.46 1.33
CA ARG A 22 -0.11 -9.50 0.27
C ARG A 22 -1.36 -8.90 -0.37
N LEU A 23 -2.34 -9.74 -0.71
CA LEU A 23 -3.60 -9.29 -1.30
C LEU A 23 -4.40 -8.43 -0.33
N VAL A 24 -4.55 -8.88 0.92
CA VAL A 24 -5.33 -8.15 1.94
C VAL A 24 -4.70 -6.78 2.21
N PHE A 25 -3.40 -6.71 2.46
CA PHE A 25 -2.74 -5.42 2.71
C PHE A 25 -2.76 -4.51 1.48
N GLY A 26 -2.54 -5.04 0.27
CA GLY A 26 -2.61 -4.26 -0.97
C GLY A 26 -4.01 -3.71 -1.24
N ILE A 27 -5.05 -4.54 -1.08
CA ILE A 27 -6.44 -4.13 -1.29
C ILE A 27 -6.90 -3.15 -0.22
N VAL A 28 -6.59 -3.41 1.06
CA VAL A 28 -6.94 -2.52 2.17
C VAL A 28 -6.29 -1.15 1.99
N MET A 29 -5.00 -1.10 1.64
CA MET A 29 -4.32 0.18 1.36
C MET A 29 -4.97 0.94 0.19
N MET A 30 -5.34 0.24 -0.88
CA MET A 30 -5.99 0.88 -2.02
C MET A 30 -7.38 1.44 -1.66
N VAL A 31 -8.18 0.71 -0.88
CA VAL A 31 -9.55 1.10 -0.52
C VAL A 31 -9.58 2.16 0.58
N ASP A 32 -8.81 1.97 1.65
CA ASP A 32 -8.90 2.80 2.85
C ASP A 32 -8.03 4.07 2.77
N HIS A 33 -6.99 4.07 1.93
CA HIS A 33 -6.13 5.23 1.74
C HIS A 33 -6.21 5.82 0.33
N GLY A 34 -6.18 4.98 -0.72
CA GLY A 34 -6.19 5.45 -2.11
C GLY A 34 -7.49 6.13 -2.53
N ILE A 35 -8.63 5.46 -2.36
CA ILE A 35 -9.97 5.98 -2.74
C ILE A 35 -10.35 7.28 -2.00
N PRO A 36 -10.22 7.38 -0.65
CA PRO A 36 -10.64 8.61 0.04
C PRO A 36 -9.77 9.82 -0.31
N LYS A 37 -8.48 9.63 -0.62
CA LYS A 37 -7.62 10.71 -1.12
C LYS A 37 -8.05 11.19 -2.50
N MET A 38 -8.52 10.29 -3.39
CA MET A 38 -9.11 10.67 -4.67
C MET A 38 -10.43 11.43 -4.49
N MET A 39 -11.31 10.98 -3.59
CA MET A 39 -12.61 11.64 -3.37
C MET A 39 -12.45 13.00 -2.70
N LYS A 40 -11.49 13.16 -1.78
CA LYS A 40 -11.23 14.42 -1.09
C LYS A 40 -10.17 15.28 -1.77
N PHE A 41 -9.80 14.97 -3.02
CA PHE A 41 -8.79 15.72 -3.78
C PHE A 41 -9.11 17.21 -3.85
N ALA A 42 -10.39 17.55 -4.09
CA ALA A 42 -10.83 18.94 -4.24
C ALA A 42 -10.64 19.77 -2.96
N ASP A 43 -10.82 19.16 -1.78
CA ASP A 43 -10.69 19.78 -0.46
C ASP A 43 -9.23 19.81 0.03
N LEU A 44 -8.47 18.74 -0.25
CA LEU A 44 -7.11 18.62 0.23
C LEU A 44 -6.09 19.28 -0.69
N GLN A 45 -6.36 19.54 -1.97
CA GLN A 45 -5.38 20.13 -2.91
C GLN A 45 -4.77 21.46 -2.43
N SER A 46 -5.48 22.22 -1.59
CA SER A 46 -5.08 23.54 -1.09
C SER A 46 -4.48 23.50 0.32
N LYS A 47 -4.68 22.39 1.05
CA LYS A 47 -4.19 22.18 2.42
C LYS A 47 -3.13 21.07 2.53
N PHE A 48 -2.90 20.33 1.45
CA PHE A 48 -1.93 19.24 1.45
C PHE A 48 -0.52 19.77 1.61
N TYR A 49 0.28 18.99 2.33
CA TYR A 49 1.69 19.29 2.53
C TYR A 49 2.43 19.37 1.20
N ASP A 50 3.30 20.36 1.09
CA ASP A 50 4.10 20.58 -0.09
C ASP A 50 5.31 19.63 -0.07
N PHE A 51 5.18 18.49 -0.75
CA PHE A 51 6.26 17.53 -0.88
C PHE A 51 7.25 18.06 -1.92
N LEU A 52 8.50 18.30 -1.49
CA LEU A 52 9.60 18.78 -2.34
C LEU A 52 9.43 20.17 -2.97
N GLY A 53 8.47 20.99 -2.51
CA GLY A 53 8.23 22.34 -3.04
C GLY A 53 7.52 22.37 -4.41
N LEU A 54 6.85 21.27 -4.79
CA LEU A 54 6.13 21.10 -6.05
C LEU A 54 4.70 21.67 -6.02
N GLY A 55 4.21 22.11 -4.86
CA GLY A 55 2.83 22.50 -4.63
C GLY A 55 2.00 21.35 -4.04
N GLY A 56 1.06 21.69 -3.17
CA GLY A 56 0.11 20.74 -2.56
C GLY A 56 -0.66 19.90 -3.58
N LYS A 57 -1.00 20.45 -4.76
CA LYS A 57 -1.71 19.73 -5.82
C LYS A 57 -0.90 18.59 -6.44
N TRP A 58 0.36 18.87 -6.81
CA TRP A 58 1.25 17.90 -7.44
C TRP A 58 1.68 16.82 -6.46
N SER A 59 1.91 17.21 -5.20
CA SER A 59 2.18 16.26 -4.12
C SER A 59 1.03 15.29 -3.91
N LEU A 60 -0.21 15.79 -3.84
CA LEU A 60 -1.40 14.94 -3.68
C LEU A 60 -1.58 13.97 -4.86
N MET A 61 -1.33 14.43 -6.08
CA MET A 61 -1.42 13.59 -7.27
C MET A 61 -0.38 12.46 -7.29
N LEU A 62 0.86 12.76 -6.89
CA LEU A 62 1.94 11.77 -6.77
C LEU A 62 1.65 10.75 -5.65
N VAL A 63 1.07 11.21 -4.55
CA VAL A 63 0.67 10.37 -3.41
C VAL A 63 -0.45 9.41 -3.82
N ILE A 64 -1.50 9.89 -4.50
CA ILE A 64 -2.58 9.03 -5.01
C ILE A 64 -2.06 8.01 -6.02
N PHE A 65 -1.19 8.43 -6.94
CA PHE A 65 -0.57 7.50 -7.86
C PHE A 65 0.23 6.41 -7.10
N SER A 66 0.96 6.81 -6.07
CA SER A 66 1.72 5.92 -5.20
C SER A 66 0.87 5.05 -4.27
N GLU A 67 -0.36 5.43 -3.93
CA GLU A 67 -1.22 4.59 -3.09
C GLU A 67 -2.13 3.68 -3.91
N VAL A 68 -2.57 4.10 -5.09
CA VAL A 68 -3.47 3.30 -5.93
C VAL A 68 -2.67 2.38 -6.85
N PHE A 69 -1.73 2.93 -7.62
CA PHE A 69 -0.98 2.16 -8.62
C PHE A 69 0.01 1.21 -7.95
N CYS A 70 0.67 1.67 -6.90
CA CYS A 70 1.66 0.88 -6.15
C CYS A 70 1.01 -0.22 -5.29
N SER A 71 -0.14 0.05 -4.66
CA SER A 71 -0.90 -0.99 -3.96
C SER A 71 -1.45 -2.05 -4.93
N LEU A 72 -1.84 -1.66 -6.15
CA LEU A 72 -2.26 -2.59 -7.20
C LEU A 72 -1.10 -3.50 -7.64
N PHE A 73 0.09 -2.93 -7.87
CA PHE A 73 1.29 -3.71 -8.18
C PHE A 73 1.69 -4.64 -7.03
N LEU A 74 1.55 -4.18 -5.79
CA LEU A 74 1.75 -5.00 -4.59
C LEU A 74 0.77 -6.18 -4.54
N ALA A 75 -0.53 -5.93 -4.80
CA ALA A 75 -1.57 -6.96 -4.82
C ALA A 75 -1.34 -7.98 -5.95
N LEU A 76 -0.96 -7.54 -7.15
CA LEU A 76 -0.62 -8.41 -8.29
C LEU A 76 0.73 -9.15 -8.09
N GLY A 77 1.51 -8.77 -7.09
CA GLY A 77 2.81 -9.39 -6.80
C GLY A 77 3.91 -9.01 -7.80
N LEU A 78 3.71 -7.97 -8.61
CA LEU A 78 4.66 -7.53 -9.63
C LEU A 78 5.48 -6.34 -9.11
N PHE A 79 6.81 -6.38 -9.28
CA PHE A 79 7.73 -5.33 -8.82
C PHE A 79 7.53 -4.84 -7.37
N THR A 80 7.17 -5.74 -6.45
CA THR A 80 6.82 -5.42 -5.05
C THR A 80 7.87 -4.57 -4.33
N ARG A 81 9.16 -4.72 -4.64
CA ARG A 81 10.26 -3.91 -4.09
C ARG A 81 10.18 -2.44 -4.50
N PHE A 82 9.94 -2.17 -5.78
CA PHE A 82 9.75 -0.80 -6.27
C PHE A 82 8.41 -0.25 -5.81
N ALA A 83 7.38 -1.10 -5.72
CA ALA A 83 6.07 -0.66 -5.30
C ALA A 83 6.02 -0.23 -3.81
N LEU A 84 6.87 -0.84 -2.98
CA LEU A 84 6.99 -0.51 -1.56
C LEU A 84 7.65 0.86 -1.30
N ILE A 85 8.56 1.32 -2.15
CA ILE A 85 9.29 2.58 -1.91
C ILE A 85 8.33 3.77 -1.86
N PRO A 86 7.47 4.02 -2.87
CA PRO A 86 6.49 5.11 -2.81
C PRO A 86 5.49 4.91 -1.68
N LEU A 87 5.06 3.66 -1.43
CA LEU A 87 4.07 3.35 -0.40
C LEU A 87 4.56 3.70 1.01
N ILE A 88 5.84 3.42 1.31
CA ILE A 88 6.46 3.78 2.58
C ILE A 88 6.59 5.30 2.71
N ILE A 89 7.00 5.99 1.64
CA ILE A 89 7.14 7.45 1.64
C ILE A 89 5.79 8.14 1.89
N THR A 90 4.70 7.63 1.31
CA THR A 90 3.36 8.19 1.52
C THR A 90 2.78 7.97 2.92
N MET A 91 3.36 7.03 3.68
CA MET A 91 2.93 6.67 5.02
C MET A 91 3.82 7.26 6.13
N LEU A 92 4.91 7.95 5.75
CA LEU A 92 5.81 8.67 6.66
C LEU A 92 5.37 10.13 6.80
#